data_AF-A0A7C5WUS2-F1
#
_entry.id   AF-A0A7C5WUS2-F1
#
_cell.length_a   1.000
_cell.length_b   1.000
_cell.length_c   1.000
_cell.angle_alpha   90.00
_cell.angle_beta   90.00
_cell.angle_gamma   90.00
#
_symmetry.space_group_name_H-M   'P 1'
#
loop_
_entity.id
_entity.type
_entity.pdbx_description
1 polymer ?
#
loop_
_entity_poly.entity_id
_entity_poly.type
_entity_poly.pdbx_seq_one_letter_code
_entity_poly.pdbx_strand_id
1 'polypeptide(L)'
;MRRGFTMIELIFVIVIIGILAAVAVPRLAATRDDAEVSRALADLSTCIKDIGALATAVRDASTINVDSQDQAVNSSSACAIVQREGVFALEWNDDDRILTVSDGASVASWAKEARDIANDNGLVREHQFGGSRIVR
;
A
#
# COMPACT_ATOMS: atom_id res chain seq x y z
N MET A 1 13.28 53.58 18.07
CA MET A 1 13.62 53.45 16.63
C MET A 1 13.47 51.98 16.26
N ARG A 2 12.54 51.64 15.35
CA ARG A 2 12.39 50.27 14.85
C ARG A 2 13.49 50.03 13.81
N ARG A 3 14.40 49.09 14.06
CA ARG A 3 15.37 48.64 13.05
C ARG A 3 14.59 47.85 11.99
N GLY A 4 14.50 48.40 10.79
CA GLY A 4 13.92 47.71 9.64
C GLY A 4 14.90 46.66 9.13
N PHE A 5 14.35 45.54 8.65
CA PHE A 5 15.12 44.51 7.94
C PHE A 5 15.78 45.13 6.71
N THR A 6 17.06 44.88 6.49
CA THR A 6 17.76 45.45 5.34
C THR A 6 17.36 44.72 4.05
N MET A 7 17.36 45.40 2.91
CA MET A 7 17.12 44.73 1.62
C MET A 7 18.17 43.64 1.36
N ILE A 8 19.40 43.83 1.84
CA ILE A 8 20.49 42.87 1.66
C ILE A 8 20.28 41.58 2.46
N GLU A 9 19.69 41.66 3.66
CA GLU A 9 19.33 40.46 4.41
C GLU A 9 18.23 39.66 3.70
N LEU A 10 17.25 40.36 3.12
CA LEU A 10 16.14 39.67 2.44
C LEU A 10 16.61 38.91 1.19
N ILE A 11 17.51 39.50 0.39
CA ILE A 11 18.06 38.82 -0.80
C ILE A 11 18.90 37.60 -0.43
N PHE A 12 19.65 37.64 0.67
CA PHE A 12 20.46 36.50 1.08
C PHE A 12 19.59 35.31 1.51
N VAL A 13 18.48 35.60 2.21
CA VAL A 13 17.52 34.57 2.64
C VAL A 13 16.89 33.85 1.45
N ILE A 14 16.41 34.58 0.44
CA ILE A 14 15.78 33.94 -0.73
C ILE A 14 16.77 33.13 -1.56
N VAL A 15 18.04 33.55 -1.62
CA VAL A 15 19.09 32.81 -2.33
C VAL A 15 19.38 31.48 -1.61
N ILE A 16 19.51 31.49 -0.29
CA ILE A 16 19.72 30.27 0.50
C ILE A 16 18.52 29.32 0.34
N ILE A 17 17.29 29.83 0.49
CA ILE A 17 16.08 29.00 0.32
C ILE A 17 16.01 28.44 -1.11
N GLY A 18 16.39 29.21 -2.12
CA GLY A 18 16.44 28.76 -3.52
C GLY A 18 17.38 27.56 -3.73
N ILE A 19 18.60 27.63 -3.17
CA ILE A 19 19.58 26.53 -3.26
C ILE A 19 19.09 25.30 -2.50
N LEU A 20 18.58 25.48 -1.28
CA LEU A 20 18.07 24.37 -0.47
C LEU A 20 16.86 23.71 -1.12
N ALA A 21 15.93 24.49 -1.69
CA ALA A 21 14.76 23.96 -2.38
C ALA A 21 15.13 23.14 -3.61
N ALA A 22 16.12 23.59 -4.40
CA ALA A 22 16.56 22.89 -5.60
C ALA A 22 17.04 21.45 -5.32
N VAL A 23 17.68 21.22 -4.17
CA VAL A 23 18.17 19.88 -3.77
C VAL A 23 17.12 19.12 -2.94
N ALA A 24 16.38 19.81 -2.08
CA ALA A 24 15.43 19.18 -1.16
C ALA A 24 14.19 18.62 -1.86
N VAL A 25 13.64 19.33 -2.86
CA VAL A 25 12.42 18.92 -3.58
C VAL A 25 12.56 17.55 -4.27
N PRO A 26 13.57 17.31 -5.14
CA PRO A 26 13.68 16.03 -5.82
C PRO A 26 13.95 14.88 -4.84
N ARG A 27 14.76 15.14 -3.79
CA ARG A 27 15.05 14.13 -2.77
C ARG A 27 13.81 13.76 -1.96
N LEU A 28 13.00 14.74 -1.59
CA LEU A 28 11.76 14.50 -0.85
C LEU A 28 10.72 13.74 -1.67
N ALA A 29 10.65 13.98 -2.99
CA ALA A 29 9.76 13.23 -3.87
C ALA A 29 10.15 11.74 -3.90
N ALA A 30 11.43 11.43 -4.14
CA ALA A 30 11.91 10.04 -4.13
C ALA A 30 11.65 9.35 -2.77
N THR A 31 11.96 10.01 -1.65
CA THR A 31 11.72 9.43 -0.31
C THR A 31 10.23 9.19 -0.01
N ARG A 32 9.32 9.96 -0.63
CA ARG A 32 7.87 9.73 -0.49
C ARG A 32 7.45 8.49 -1.27
N ASP A 33 7.92 8.36 -2.51
CA ASP A 33 7.63 7.19 -3.34
C ASP A 33 8.16 5.92 -2.66
N ASP A 34 9.40 5.93 -2.15
CA ASP A 34 9.98 4.80 -1.39
C ASP A 34 9.14 4.42 -0.15
N ALA A 35 8.60 5.43 0.55
CA ALA A 35 7.77 5.20 1.73
C ALA A 35 6.40 4.60 1.36
N GLU A 36 5.82 5.02 0.23
CA GLU A 36 4.56 4.47 -0.29
C GLU A 36 4.74 3.02 -0.73
N VAL A 37 5.84 2.69 -1.42
CA VAL A 37 6.22 1.31 -1.77
C VAL A 37 6.33 0.44 -0.52
N SER A 38 7.13 0.86 0.47
CA SER A 38 7.33 0.07 1.69
C SER A 38 6.04 -0.12 2.47
N ARG A 39 5.15 0.88 2.47
CA ARG A 39 3.85 0.81 3.14
C ARG A 39 2.94 -0.20 2.46
N ALA A 40 2.79 -0.11 1.13
CA ALA A 40 1.91 -1.00 0.37
C ALA A 40 2.33 -2.48 0.52
N LEU A 41 3.64 -2.76 0.53
CA LEU A 41 4.16 -4.10 0.79
C LEU A 41 3.84 -4.61 2.20
N ALA A 42 3.95 -3.73 3.21
CA ALA A 42 3.64 -4.07 4.59
C ALA A 42 2.13 -4.33 4.77
N ASP A 43 1.29 -3.50 4.16
CA ASP A 43 -0.16 -3.64 4.18
C ASP A 43 -0.58 -4.93 3.43
N LEU A 44 0.04 -5.24 2.29
CA LEU A 44 -0.17 -6.51 1.57
C LEU A 44 0.20 -7.73 2.43
N SER A 45 1.39 -7.73 3.04
CA SER A 45 1.81 -8.83 3.92
C SER A 45 0.87 -9.02 5.10
N THR A 46 0.36 -7.91 5.66
CA THR A 46 -0.59 -7.93 6.77
C THR A 46 -1.93 -8.47 6.32
N CYS A 47 -2.46 -8.03 5.18
CA CYS A 47 -3.69 -8.58 4.59
C CYS A 47 -3.61 -10.10 4.40
N ILE A 48 -2.53 -10.61 3.80
CA ILE A 48 -2.36 -12.06 3.55
C ILE A 48 -2.42 -12.84 4.87
N LYS A 49 -1.78 -12.33 5.93
CA LYS A 49 -1.79 -12.96 7.26
C LYS A 49 -3.17 -12.91 7.91
N ASP A 50 -3.85 -11.78 7.83
CA ASP A 50 -5.19 -11.59 8.39
C ASP A 50 -6.19 -12.54 7.72
N ILE A 51 -6.14 -12.66 6.39
CA ILE A 51 -6.96 -13.60 5.64
C ILE A 51 -6.61 -15.04 6.00
N GLY A 52 -5.32 -15.39 6.11
CA GLY A 52 -4.93 -16.74 6.54
C GLY A 52 -5.44 -17.11 7.94
N ALA A 53 -5.45 -16.16 8.86
CA ALA A 53 -6.03 -16.34 10.19
C ALA A 53 -7.56 -16.53 10.12
N LEU A 54 -8.26 -15.71 9.32
CA LEU A 54 -9.72 -15.83 9.16
C LEU A 54 -10.13 -17.11 8.41
N ALA A 55 -9.37 -17.50 7.39
CA ALA A 55 -9.61 -18.70 6.58
C ALA A 55 -9.60 -19.99 7.42
N THR A 56 -8.76 -20.03 8.45
CA THR A 56 -8.68 -21.16 9.39
C THR A 56 -9.66 -21.04 10.56
N ALA A 57 -10.01 -19.81 10.96
CA ALA A 57 -10.91 -19.58 12.10
C ALA A 57 -12.40 -19.72 11.75
N VAL A 58 -12.80 -19.42 10.50
CA VAL A 58 -14.22 -19.37 10.11
C VAL A 58 -14.63 -20.60 9.31
N ARG A 59 -15.75 -21.21 9.71
CA ARG A 59 -16.31 -22.39 9.03
C ARG A 59 -16.90 -22.06 7.67
N ASP A 60 -17.53 -20.90 7.55
CA ASP A 60 -18.09 -20.36 6.31
C ASP A 60 -17.11 -19.37 5.68
N ALA A 61 -16.55 -19.72 4.53
CA ALA A 61 -15.58 -18.89 3.84
C ALA A 61 -16.19 -17.61 3.28
N SER A 62 -17.49 -17.66 2.93
CA SER A 62 -18.20 -16.60 2.20
C SER A 62 -18.28 -15.26 2.94
N THR A 63 -17.93 -15.23 4.23
CA THR A 63 -17.78 -14.01 5.03
C THR A 63 -16.46 -13.28 4.78
N ILE A 64 -15.47 -13.93 4.17
CA ILE A 64 -14.20 -13.33 3.78
C ILE A 64 -14.44 -12.54 2.51
N ASN A 65 -14.88 -11.30 2.69
CA ASN A 65 -15.04 -10.38 1.58
C ASN A 65 -13.72 -9.63 1.37
N VAL A 66 -12.98 -10.09 0.37
CA VAL A 66 -11.82 -9.33 -0.11
C VAL A 66 -12.28 -8.35 -1.18
N ASP A 67 -13.25 -8.67 -2.04
CA ASP A 67 -13.68 -7.90 -3.22
C ASP A 67 -14.44 -6.57 -2.95
N SER A 68 -14.66 -6.15 -1.71
CA SER A 68 -15.44 -4.93 -1.45
C SER A 68 -14.63 -3.67 -1.75
N GLN A 69 -14.63 -3.28 -3.02
CA GLN A 69 -14.22 -1.96 -3.50
C GLN A 69 -15.13 -0.82 -2.98
N ASP A 70 -16.20 -1.14 -2.23
CA ASP A 70 -17.15 -0.19 -1.68
C ASP A 70 -16.67 0.42 -0.35
N GLN A 71 -16.37 1.72 -0.39
CA GLN A 71 -15.36 2.43 0.40
C GLN A 71 -15.73 2.86 1.83
N ALA A 72 -16.87 2.46 2.40
CA ALA A 72 -17.39 3.15 3.60
C ALA A 72 -17.29 2.40 4.94
N VAL A 73 -17.16 1.06 4.95
CA VAL A 73 -17.41 0.28 6.19
C VAL A 73 -16.17 -0.47 6.71
N ASN A 74 -15.14 -0.68 5.89
CA ASN A 74 -13.97 -1.51 6.21
C ASN A 74 -12.62 -0.77 6.09
N SER A 75 -12.59 0.56 6.23
CA SER A 75 -11.46 1.42 5.82
C SER A 75 -10.14 1.28 6.61
N SER A 76 -10.04 0.34 7.54
CA SER A 76 -8.89 0.18 8.44
C SER A 76 -8.27 -1.22 8.46
N SER A 77 -8.82 -2.20 7.72
CA SER A 77 -8.10 -3.45 7.50
C SER A 77 -6.99 -3.23 6.47
N ALA A 78 -5.82 -3.85 6.66
CA ALA A 78 -4.72 -3.74 5.72
C ALA A 78 -5.14 -4.18 4.31
N CYS A 79 -6.08 -5.13 4.24
CA CYS A 79 -6.62 -5.64 2.98
C CYS A 79 -7.50 -4.63 2.22
N ALA A 80 -8.31 -3.85 2.93
CA ALA A 80 -9.08 -2.77 2.31
C ALA A 80 -8.19 -1.63 1.80
N ILE A 81 -7.06 -1.35 2.49
CA ILE A 81 -6.08 -0.36 2.04
C ILE A 81 -5.44 -0.80 0.72
N VAL A 82 -4.95 -2.04 0.67
CA VAL A 82 -4.33 -2.63 -0.53
C VAL A 82 -5.23 -2.51 -1.77
N GLN A 83 -6.51 -2.82 -1.61
CA GLN A 83 -7.47 -2.73 -2.71
C GLN A 83 -7.82 -1.31 -3.12
N ARG A 84 -7.94 -0.38 -2.16
CA ARG A 84 -8.21 1.03 -2.47
C ARG A 84 -7.06 1.66 -3.25
N GLU A 85 -5.83 1.34 -2.88
CA GLU A 85 -4.64 1.82 -3.60
C GLU A 85 -4.58 1.24 -5.02
N GLY A 86 -5.20 0.07 -5.24
CA GLY A 86 -5.32 -0.59 -6.54
C GLY A 86 -3.97 -1.04 -7.10
N VAL A 87 -2.91 -1.05 -6.27
CA VAL A 87 -1.56 -1.49 -6.66
C VAL A 87 -1.53 -3.00 -6.82
N PHE A 88 -2.28 -3.72 -5.98
CA PHE A 88 -2.47 -5.16 -6.02
C PHE A 88 -3.96 -5.47 -6.14
N ALA A 89 -4.29 -6.45 -6.97
CA ALA A 89 -5.61 -7.03 -7.05
C ALA A 89 -5.65 -8.29 -6.19
N LEU A 90 -6.72 -8.44 -5.42
CA LEU A 90 -6.91 -9.55 -4.48
C LEU A 90 -8.22 -10.23 -4.79
N GLU A 91 -8.17 -11.54 -4.98
CA GLU A 91 -9.34 -12.37 -5.24
C GLU A 91 -9.36 -13.53 -4.25
N TRP A 92 -10.53 -13.82 -3.69
CA TRP A 92 -10.72 -14.90 -2.73
C TRP A 92 -11.60 -15.98 -3.32
N ASN A 93 -11.08 -17.21 -3.32
CA ASN A 93 -11.84 -18.41 -3.66
C ASN A 93 -12.26 -19.13 -2.36
N ASP A 94 -13.57 -19.09 -2.10
CA ASP A 94 -14.21 -19.69 -0.94
C ASP A 94 -14.13 -21.21 -0.89
N ASP A 95 -14.17 -21.87 -2.04
CA ASP A 95 -14.20 -23.33 -2.16
C ASP A 95 -12.83 -23.93 -1.81
N ASP A 96 -11.77 -23.35 -2.35
CA ASP A 96 -10.39 -23.85 -2.20
C ASP A 96 -9.61 -23.16 -1.07
N ARG A 97 -10.19 -22.12 -0.44
CA ARG A 97 -9.51 -21.27 0.57
C ARG A 97 -8.21 -20.67 0.06
N ILE A 98 -8.26 -20.20 -1.19
CA ILE A 98 -7.11 -19.60 -1.89
C ILE A 98 -7.33 -18.10 -1.98
N LEU A 99 -6.32 -17.35 -1.54
CA LEU A 99 -6.19 -15.94 -1.86
C LEU A 99 -5.25 -15.79 -3.05
N THR A 100 -5.76 -15.25 -4.14
CA THR A 100 -4.96 -14.92 -5.32
C THR A 100 -4.56 -13.46 -5.23
N VAL A 101 -3.25 -13.21 -5.16
CA VAL A 101 -2.67 -11.86 -5.26
C VAL A 101 -2.14 -11.68 -6.67
N SER A 102 -2.59 -10.64 -7.35
CA SER A 102 -2.18 -10.29 -8.72
C SER A 102 -1.86 -8.80 -8.84
N ASP A 103 -1.29 -8.41 -9.96
CA ASP A 103 -0.98 -7.01 -10.26
C ASP A 103 -2.27 -6.20 -10.41
N GLY A 104 -2.37 -5.09 -9.66
CA GLY A 104 -3.49 -4.16 -9.75
C GLY A 104 -3.30 -3.08 -10.82
N ALA A 105 -4.39 -2.40 -11.16
CA ALA A 105 -4.45 -1.42 -12.26
C ALA A 105 -3.99 0.01 -11.87
N SER A 106 -3.43 0.22 -10.67
CA SER A 106 -3.00 1.55 -10.23
C SER A 106 -1.96 2.17 -11.16
N VAL A 107 -2.17 3.44 -11.46
CA VAL A 107 -1.33 4.30 -12.33
C VAL A 107 -0.42 5.23 -11.53
N ALA A 108 -0.29 5.03 -10.20
CA ALA A 108 0.64 5.80 -9.40
C ALA A 108 2.09 5.55 -9.86
N SER A 109 2.95 6.59 -9.77
CA SER A 109 4.34 6.54 -10.24
C SER A 109 5.15 5.42 -9.59
N TRP A 110 4.90 5.15 -8.31
CA TRP A 110 5.57 4.13 -7.50
C TRP A 110 4.93 2.74 -7.59
N ALA A 111 3.72 2.61 -8.17
CA ALA A 111 2.97 1.36 -8.15
C ALA A 111 3.67 0.22 -8.91
N LYS A 112 4.38 0.55 -10.00
CA LYS A 112 5.16 -0.44 -10.74
C LYS A 112 6.28 -1.03 -9.89
N GLU A 113 7.04 -0.18 -9.22
CA GLU A 113 8.14 -0.60 -8.35
C GLU A 113 7.62 -1.46 -7.19
N ALA A 114 6.51 -1.06 -6.56
CA ALA A 114 5.89 -1.87 -5.52
C ALA A 114 5.48 -3.27 -6.02
N ARG A 115 4.93 -3.37 -7.24
CA ARG A 115 4.60 -4.67 -7.86
C ARG A 115 5.85 -5.50 -8.14
N ASP A 116 6.88 -4.90 -8.74
CA ASP A 116 8.13 -5.61 -9.05
C ASP A 116 8.76 -6.18 -7.77
N ILE A 117 8.84 -5.38 -6.70
CA ILE A 117 9.37 -5.82 -5.40
C ILE A 117 8.47 -6.87 -4.75
N ALA A 118 7.15 -6.75 -4.84
CA ALA A 118 6.23 -7.75 -4.29
C ALA A 118 6.36 -9.09 -5.00
N ASN A 119 6.55 -9.09 -6.32
CA ASN A 119 6.81 -10.27 -7.13
C ASN A 119 8.14 -10.92 -6.71
N ASP A 120 9.21 -10.14 -6.54
CA ASP A 120 10.52 -10.64 -6.09
C ASP A 120 10.47 -11.24 -4.67
N ASN A 121 9.65 -10.68 -3.79
CA ASN A 121 9.40 -11.23 -2.45
C ASN A 121 8.39 -12.40 -2.44
N GLY A 122 7.86 -12.78 -3.60
CA GLY A 122 6.89 -13.87 -3.74
C GLY A 122 5.54 -13.59 -3.08
N LEU A 123 5.15 -12.32 -2.93
CA LEU A 123 3.85 -11.93 -2.37
C LEU A 123 2.73 -12.03 -3.42
N VAL A 124 3.04 -11.77 -4.68
CA VAL A 124 2.13 -11.87 -5.82
C VAL A 124 2.08 -13.31 -6.31
N ARG A 125 1.20 -14.10 -5.70
CA ARG A 125 0.94 -15.51 -6.02
C ARG A 125 -0.37 -15.95 -5.40
N GLU A 126 -0.73 -17.20 -5.65
CA GLU A 126 -1.76 -17.90 -4.88
C GLU A 126 -1.22 -18.27 -3.48
N HIS A 127 -1.98 -17.92 -2.45
CA HIS A 127 -1.75 -18.32 -1.07
C HIS A 127 -2.90 -19.23 -0.65
N GLN A 128 -2.61 -20.52 -0.54
CA GLN A 128 -3.57 -21.51 -0.06
C GLN A 128 -3.51 -21.61 1.46
N PHE A 129 -4.64 -21.39 2.12
CA PHE A 129 -4.75 -21.52 3.57
C PHE A 129 -5.48 -22.82 3.89
N GLY A 130 -4.79 -23.74 4.58
CA GLY A 130 -5.32 -25.07 4.87
C GLY A 130 -6.66 -25.01 5.61
N GLY A 131 -7.66 -25.74 5.12
CA GLY A 131 -9.02 -25.70 5.67
C GLY A 131 -10.01 -26.30 4.69
N SER A 132 -9.89 -27.59 4.38
CA SER A 132 -10.85 -28.25 3.51
C SER A 132 -12.24 -28.17 4.14
N ARG A 133 -13.22 -27.68 3.38
CA ARG A 133 -14.63 -27.79 3.74
C ARG A 133 -14.93 -29.26 4.06
N ILE A 134 -15.22 -29.60 5.33
CA ILE A 134 -15.75 -30.94 5.64
C ILE A 134 -17.18 -30.94 5.11
N VAL A 135 -17.33 -31.35 3.85
CA VAL A 135 -18.64 -31.62 3.25
C VAL A 135 -19.14 -32.88 3.94
N ARG A 136 -20.18 -32.74 4.76
CA ARG A 136 -20.84 -33.87 5.41
C ARG A 136 -21.97 -34.40 4.54
#